data_AF-A0A7X7JJX7-F1
#
_entry.id   AF-A0A7X7JJX7-F1
#
_cell.length_a   1.000
_cell.length_b   1.000
_cell.length_c   1.000
_cell.angle_alpha   90.00
_cell.angle_beta   90.00
_cell.angle_gamma   90.00
#
_symmetry.space_group_name_H-M   'P 1'
#
loop_
_entity.id
_entity.type
_entity.pdbx_description
1 polymer ?
#
loop_
_entity_poly.entity_id
_entity_poly.type
_entity_poly.pdbx_seq_one_letter_code
_entity_poly.pdbx_strand_id
1 'polypeptide(L)'
;MTRRVSTFQAPQLQSPPGTGGRVELRLRPSPEAAPADHADAASPEAGSAPVAIYVARWATSERTWDGEIQVDADGRVQIRAADPPPPAWLTEFSAQLLRTTARSVLGGSAPWPRRLTRWRAAPTTS
;
A
#
# COMPACT_ATOMS: atom_id res chain seq x y z
N MET A 1 -32.85 -12.66 -36.67
CA MET A 1 -32.86 -12.73 -35.19
C MET A 1 -31.42 -12.82 -34.71
N THR A 2 -30.75 -11.69 -34.48
CA THR A 2 -29.31 -11.65 -34.20
C THR A 2 -29.08 -11.56 -32.69
N ARG A 3 -28.65 -12.66 -32.07
CA ARG A 3 -28.32 -12.72 -30.65
C ARG A 3 -27.07 -11.87 -30.39
N ARG A 4 -27.23 -10.72 -29.74
CA ARG A 4 -26.12 -9.97 -29.15
C ARG A 4 -25.54 -10.80 -28.02
N VAL A 5 -24.35 -11.34 -28.23
CA VAL A 5 -23.53 -11.93 -27.17
C VAL A 5 -22.96 -10.75 -26.40
N SER A 6 -23.64 -10.35 -25.33
CA SER A 6 -23.09 -9.40 -24.36
C SER A 6 -22.00 -10.14 -23.59
N THR A 7 -20.78 -10.10 -24.13
CA THR A 7 -19.59 -10.52 -23.39
C THR A 7 -19.49 -9.64 -22.17
N PHE A 8 -19.81 -10.19 -21.00
CA PHE A 8 -19.54 -9.58 -19.70
C PHE A 8 -18.03 -9.56 -19.53
N GLN A 9 -17.39 -8.53 -20.08
CA GLN A 9 -16.00 -8.24 -19.81
C GLN A 9 -15.96 -7.84 -18.34
N ALA A 10 -15.40 -8.71 -17.49
CA ALA A 10 -15.01 -8.35 -16.14
C ALA A 10 -14.34 -6.97 -16.20
N PRO A 11 -14.58 -6.05 -15.25
CA PRO A 11 -13.91 -4.77 -15.23
C PRO A 11 -12.42 -5.06 -15.13
N GLN A 12 -11.78 -5.16 -16.29
CA GLN A 12 -10.35 -5.12 -16.44
C GLN A 12 -9.99 -3.86 -15.67
N LEU A 13 -9.16 -4.00 -14.65
CA LEU A 13 -8.49 -2.87 -14.02
C LEU A 13 -7.72 -2.17 -15.15
N GLN A 14 -8.43 -1.31 -15.88
CA GLN A 14 -7.96 -0.67 -17.08
C GLN A 14 -6.93 0.32 -16.57
N SER A 15 -5.66 -0.05 -16.70
CA SER A 15 -4.55 0.86 -16.55
C SER A 15 -4.90 2.11 -17.35
N PRO A 16 -4.97 3.31 -16.72
CA PRO A 16 -5.26 4.51 -17.47
C PRO A 16 -4.23 4.67 -18.59
N PRO A 17 -4.63 5.09 -19.81
CA PRO A 17 -3.69 5.39 -20.87
C PRO A 17 -2.77 6.54 -20.40
N GLY A 18 -1.52 6.22 -20.07
CA GLY A 18 -0.53 7.15 -19.56
C GLY A 18 0.51 6.46 -18.66
N THR A 19 1.53 7.22 -18.24
CA THR A 19 2.60 6.81 -17.31
C THR A 19 2.04 6.65 -15.88
N GLY A 20 0.95 5.90 -15.71
CA GLY A 20 0.32 5.66 -14.42
C GLY A 20 1.04 4.62 -13.59
N GLY A 21 0.60 4.48 -12.35
CA GLY A 21 1.15 3.53 -11.42
C GLY A 21 0.12 3.02 -10.43
N ARG A 22 0.37 1.81 -9.95
CA ARG A 22 -0.46 1.06 -9.02
C ARG A 22 0.25 1.01 -7.68
N VAL A 23 -0.54 1.23 -6.63
CA VAL A 23 -0.16 0.96 -5.25
C VAL A 23 -1.00 -0.20 -4.75
N GLU A 24 -0.32 -1.22 -4.24
CA GLU A 24 -0.94 -2.30 -3.49
C GLU A 24 -0.31 -2.39 -2.11
N LEU A 25 -1.11 -2.22 -1.07
CA LEU A 25 -0.69 -2.33 0.32
C LEU A 25 -1.42 -3.51 0.94
N ARG A 26 -0.69 -4.44 1.53
CA ARG A 26 -1.24 -5.61 2.22
C ARG A 26 -0.85 -5.52 3.68
N LEU A 27 -1.84 -5.49 4.56
CA LEU A 27 -1.59 -5.50 5.99
C LEU A 27 -0.88 -6.80 6.32
N ARG A 28 0.31 -6.70 6.92
CA ARG A 28 1.02 -7.83 7.48
C ARG A 28 0.16 -8.32 8.65
N PRO A 29 -0.36 -9.56 8.62
CA PRO A 29 -1.03 -10.10 9.79
C PRO A 29 -0.03 -10.04 10.94
N SER A 30 -0.44 -9.44 12.06
CA SER A 30 0.32 -9.54 13.30
C SER A 30 0.61 -11.01 13.53
N PRO A 31 1.86 -11.42 13.83
CA PRO A 31 2.17 -12.81 14.14
C PRO A 31 1.58 -13.16 15.51
N GLU A 32 0.26 -13.30 15.59
CA GLU A 32 -0.37 -14.01 16.69
C GLU A 32 -0.12 -15.50 16.43
N ALA A 33 0.86 -16.06 17.15
CA ALA A 33 1.35 -17.43 17.16
C ALA A 33 2.27 -17.87 15.99
N ALA A 34 3.51 -17.38 15.97
CA ALA A 34 4.65 -18.21 15.58
C ALA A 34 5.49 -18.46 16.86
N PRO A 35 5.82 -19.72 17.22
CA PRO A 35 6.71 -19.98 18.36
C PRO A 35 8.04 -19.29 18.11
N ALA A 36 8.55 -18.62 19.14
CA ALA A 36 9.79 -17.86 19.10
C ALA A 36 10.97 -18.76 18.71
N ASP A 37 11.36 -18.75 17.44
CA ASP A 37 12.71 -19.08 17.03
C ASP A 37 13.08 -18.29 15.78
N HIS A 38 14.14 -17.50 15.89
CA HIS A 38 14.86 -16.79 14.84
C HIS A 38 14.16 -15.65 14.08
N ALA A 39 14.50 -14.40 14.46
CA ALA A 39 15.14 -13.44 13.54
C ALA A 39 15.56 -12.16 14.29
N ASP A 40 16.84 -12.15 14.63
CA ASP A 40 17.80 -11.05 14.72
C ASP A 40 17.37 -9.59 14.35
N ALA A 41 17.75 -8.68 15.24
CA ALA A 41 18.14 -7.28 15.05
C ALA A 41 17.17 -6.27 14.40
N ALA A 42 16.44 -5.55 15.25
CA ALA A 42 16.35 -4.09 15.16
C ALA A 42 15.94 -3.50 16.52
N SER A 43 16.89 -2.87 17.21
CA SER A 43 16.63 -2.01 18.38
C SER A 43 15.51 -1.01 18.05
N PRO A 44 14.46 -0.88 18.88
CA PRO A 44 13.59 0.28 18.79
C PRO A 44 14.30 1.42 19.54
N GLU A 45 14.92 2.32 18.79
CA GLU A 45 14.96 3.71 19.27
C GLU A 45 13.52 4.12 19.57
N ALA A 46 13.32 4.85 20.68
CA ALA A 46 12.04 5.18 21.29
C ALA A 46 11.12 6.01 20.37
N GLY A 47 10.54 5.36 19.36
CA GLY A 47 9.39 5.79 18.59
C GLY A 47 8.26 4.80 18.83
N SER A 48 7.05 5.30 19.05
CA SER A 48 5.84 4.50 19.30
C SER A 48 5.79 3.24 18.45
N ALA A 49 5.53 2.09 19.08
CA ALA A 49 5.42 0.81 18.39
C ALA A 49 4.39 0.91 17.24
N PRO A 50 4.69 0.34 16.05
CA PRO A 50 3.78 0.42 14.92
C PRO A 50 2.48 -0.33 15.24
N VAL A 51 1.34 0.33 15.01
CA VAL A 51 0.00 -0.26 15.18
C VAL A 51 -0.45 -1.01 13.93
N ALA A 52 0.16 -0.73 12.78
CA ALA A 52 -0.07 -1.46 11.54
C ALA A 52 1.21 -1.47 10.69
N ILE A 53 1.50 -2.64 10.10
CA ILE A 53 2.60 -2.83 9.16
C ILE A 53 2.00 -3.30 7.84
N TYR A 54 2.34 -2.64 6.74
CA TYR A 54 1.89 -2.96 5.40
C TYR A 54 3.07 -3.37 4.53
N VAL A 55 2.95 -4.48 3.82
CA VAL A 55 3.81 -4.78 2.68
C VAL A 55 3.27 -4.00 1.49
N ALA A 56 4.09 -3.10 0.97
CA ALA A 56 3.77 -2.26 -0.18
C ALA A 56 4.39 -2.83 -1.45
N ARG A 57 3.60 -2.79 -2.52
CA ARG A 57 4.04 -3.05 -3.88
C ARG A 57 3.61 -1.89 -4.74
N TRP A 58 4.59 -1.19 -5.30
CA TRP A 58 4.41 -0.12 -6.25
C TRP A 58 4.71 -0.64 -7.64
N ALA A 59 3.90 -0.30 -8.62
CA ALA A 59 4.17 -0.67 -10.01
C ALA A 59 3.88 0.51 -10.92
N THR A 60 4.73 0.73 -11.91
CA THR A 60 4.42 1.53 -13.10
C THR A 60 4.36 0.60 -14.31
N SER A 61 4.09 1.14 -15.49
CA SER A 61 4.20 0.39 -16.74
C SER A 61 5.62 -0.12 -17.02
N GLU A 62 6.64 0.46 -16.36
CA GLU A 62 8.06 0.17 -16.62
C GLU A 62 8.65 -0.82 -15.62
N ARG A 63 8.33 -0.68 -14.33
CA ARG A 63 8.97 -1.43 -13.25
C ARG A 63 8.04 -1.62 -12.05
N THR A 64 8.34 -2.63 -11.24
CA THR A 64 7.74 -2.86 -9.92
C THR A 64 8.78 -2.69 -8.82
N TRP A 65 8.32 -2.21 -7.67
CA TRP A 65 9.07 -2.07 -6.44
C TRP A 65 8.28 -2.66 -5.28
N ASP A 66 9.00 -3.20 -4.32
CA ASP A 66 8.44 -3.73 -3.09
C ASP A 66 9.02 -2.95 -1.90
N GLY A 67 8.30 -2.94 -0.79
CA GLY A 67 8.74 -2.29 0.43
C GLY A 67 7.79 -2.55 1.59
N GLU A 68 8.08 -1.89 2.70
CA GLU A 68 7.28 -1.92 3.91
C GLU A 68 6.84 -0.51 4.27
N ILE A 69 5.62 -0.38 4.77
CA ILE A 69 5.09 0.86 5.32
C ILE A 69 4.57 0.59 6.72
N GLN A 70 5.06 1.33 7.69
CA GLN A 70 4.65 1.25 9.08
C GLN A 70 3.81 2.45 9.44
N VAL A 71 2.75 2.23 10.21
CA VAL A 71 1.90 3.28 10.76
C VAL A 71 1.94 3.19 12.28
N ASP A 72 2.26 4.29 12.94
CA ASP A 72 2.29 4.38 14.41
C ASP A 72 0.92 4.76 14.99
N ALA A 73 0.81 4.72 16.32
CA ALA A 73 -0.42 5.05 17.04
C ALA A 73 -0.88 6.51 16.82
N ASP A 74 0.02 7.41 16.42
CA ASP A 74 -0.26 8.81 16.10
C ASP A 74 -0.69 9.00 14.62
N GLY A 75 -0.69 7.94 13.82
CA GLY A 75 -1.03 7.98 12.39
C GLY A 75 0.08 8.59 11.52
N ARG A 76 1.32 8.64 12.01
CA ARG A 76 2.51 8.91 11.20
C ARG A 76 2.87 7.66 10.41
N VAL A 77 3.32 7.89 9.19
CA VAL A 77 3.60 6.83 8.22
C VAL A 77 5.09 6.84 7.92
N GLN A 78 5.76 5.70 8.08
CA GLN A 78 7.16 5.50 7.77
C GLN A 78 7.27 4.50 6.62
N ILE A 79 7.96 4.88 5.54
CA ILE A 79 8.10 4.05 4.34
C ILE A 79 9.55 3.56 4.23
N ARG A 80 9.73 2.25 4.06
CA ARG A 80 11.01 1.60 3.74
C ARG A 80 10.86 0.88 2.41
N ALA A 81 11.41 1.45 1.34
CA ALA A 81 11.33 0.85 0.01
C ALA A 81 12.65 0.16 -0.38
N ALA A 82 12.56 -0.85 -1.25
CA ALA A 82 13.73 -1.52 -1.82
C ALA A 82 14.55 -0.57 -2.72
N ASP A 83 15.85 -0.85 -2.87
CA ASP A 83 16.72 -0.18 -3.83
C ASP A 83 16.69 -0.87 -5.20
N PRO A 84 16.60 -0.13 -6.32
CA PRO A 84 16.44 1.33 -6.40
C PRO A 84 15.04 1.78 -5.96
N PRO A 85 14.88 2.96 -5.34
CA PRO A 85 13.61 3.38 -4.77
C PRO A 85 12.51 3.58 -5.83
N PRO A 86 11.23 3.37 -5.46
CA PRO A 86 10.08 3.73 -6.28
C PRO A 86 9.99 5.25 -6.48
N PRO A 87 9.29 5.70 -7.54
CA PRO A 87 9.01 7.11 -7.76
C PRO A 87 8.38 7.79 -6.53
N ALA A 88 8.84 8.98 -6.18
CA ALA A 88 8.38 9.71 -4.99
C ALA A 88 6.86 9.93 -4.97
N TRP A 89 6.25 10.20 -6.12
CA TRP A 89 4.80 10.42 -6.21
C TRP A 89 3.97 9.16 -5.85
N LEU A 90 4.55 7.96 -5.97
CA LEU A 90 3.91 6.70 -5.58
C LEU A 90 4.03 6.47 -4.06
N THR A 91 5.17 6.77 -3.46
CA THR A 91 5.36 6.65 -2.01
C THR A 91 4.57 7.71 -1.25
N GLU A 92 4.54 8.95 -1.73
CA GLU A 92 3.69 10.02 -1.19
C GLU A 92 2.21 9.66 -1.25
N PHE A 93 1.76 9.11 -2.37
CA PHE A 93 0.37 8.65 -2.52
C PHE A 93 0.03 7.52 -1.54
N SER A 94 0.93 6.55 -1.36
CA SER A 94 0.76 5.50 -0.34
C SER A 94 0.66 6.08 1.07
N ALA A 95 1.53 7.04 1.41
CA ALA A 95 1.52 7.70 2.71
C ALA A 95 0.20 8.45 2.96
N GLN A 96 -0.30 9.19 1.96
CA GLN A 96 -1.56 9.91 2.07
C GLN A 96 -2.76 8.97 2.24
N LEU A 97 -2.78 7.86 1.49
CA LEU A 97 -3.82 6.83 1.57
C LEU A 97 -3.86 6.20 2.98
N LEU A 98 -2.69 5.82 3.51
CA LEU A 98 -2.59 5.24 4.83
C LEU A 98 -2.88 6.25 5.94
N ARG A 99 -2.43 7.50 5.84
CA ARG A 99 -2.78 8.54 6.82
C ARG A 99 -4.29 8.78 6.90
N THR A 100 -4.98 8.79 5.74
CA THR A 100 -6.44 8.92 5.69
C THR A 100 -7.13 7.71 6.32
N THR A 101 -6.62 6.52 6.03
CA THR A 101 -7.10 5.26 6.63
C THR A 101 -6.88 5.27 8.15
N ALA A 102 -5.68 5.63 8.61
CA ALA A 102 -5.31 5.70 10.01
C ALA A 102 -6.22 6.64 10.79
N ARG A 103 -6.54 7.82 10.26
CA ARG A 103 -7.51 8.74 10.90
C ARG A 103 -8.88 8.10 11.12
N SER A 104 -9.36 7.33 10.14
CA SER A 104 -10.66 6.64 10.26
C SER A 104 -10.60 5.48 11.25
N VAL A 105 -9.49 4.73 11.25
CA VAL A 105 -9.30 3.57 12.13
C VAL A 105 -9.07 3.97 13.59
N LEU A 106 -8.15 4.91 13.82
CA LEU A 106 -7.84 5.45 15.14
C LEU A 106 -9.00 6.25 15.74
N GLY A 107 -9.84 6.85 14.89
CA GLY A 107 -11.13 7.43 15.30
C GLY A 107 -12.22 6.41 15.63
N GLY A 108 -11.92 5.10 15.64
CA GLY A 108 -12.86 4.03 15.97
C GLY A 108 -13.93 3.76 14.92
N SER A 109 -13.80 4.32 13.71
CA SER A 109 -14.83 4.19 12.67
C SER A 109 -14.71 2.93 11.83
N ALA A 110 -13.52 2.31 11.77
CA ALA A 110 -13.28 1.11 10.96
C ALA A 110 -12.07 0.29 11.45
N PRO A 111 -11.98 -1.02 11.19
CA PRO A 111 -10.76 -1.79 11.40
C PRO A 111 -9.71 -1.49 10.32
N TRP A 112 -8.44 -1.82 10.59
CA TRP A 112 -7.37 -1.72 9.59
C TRP A 112 -7.69 -2.58 8.35
N PRO A 113 -7.70 -2.00 7.15
CA PRO A 113 -8.00 -2.74 5.93
C PRO A 113 -6.88 -3.72 5.62
N ARG A 114 -7.24 -4.99 5.39
CA ARG A 114 -6.29 -6.07 5.09
C ARG A 114 -5.56 -5.86 3.75
N ARG A 115 -6.22 -5.21 2.79
CA ARG A 115 -5.67 -4.91 1.47
C ARG A 115 -6.21 -3.58 0.96
N LEU A 116 -5.31 -2.72 0.51
CA LEU A 116 -5.62 -1.49 -0.19
C LEU A 116 -4.97 -1.57 -1.58
N THR A 117 -5.76 -1.38 -2.63
CA THR A 117 -5.25 -1.34 -4.00
C THR A 117 -5.82 -0.13 -4.71
N ARG A 118 -4.96 0.74 -5.23
CA ARG A 118 -5.35 1.96 -5.92
C ARG A 118 -4.43 2.22 -7.11
N TRP A 119 -5.04 2.71 -8.19
CA TRP A 119 -4.33 3.23 -9.36
C TRP A 119 -4.29 4.75 -9.29
N ARG A 120 -3.20 5.34 -9.75
CA ARG A 120 -3.04 6.78 -9.86
C ARG A 120 -2.25 7.11 -11.14
N ALA A 121 -2.68 8.12 -11.87
CA ALA A 121 -1.90 8.66 -12.98
C ALA A 121 -0.64 9.36 -12.44
N ALA A 122 0.49 9.28 -13.15
CA ALA A 122 1.63 10.12 -12.78
C ALA A 122 1.21 11.61 -12.84
N PRO A 123 1.74 12.43 -11.92
CA PRO A 123 1.56 13.87 -12.02
C PRO A 123 2.12 14.34 -13.37
N THR A 124 1.29 14.98 -14.19
CA THR A 124 1.75 15.68 -15.37
C THR A 124 2.46 16.94 -14.89
N THR A 125 3.79 16.96 -14.99
CA THR A 125 4.56 18.21 -14.93
C THR A 125 4.14 19.05 -16.13
N SER A 126 3.27 20.03 -15.90
CA SER A 126 3.02 21.12 -16.84
C SER A 126 4.16 22.12 -16.82
#